data_AF-A0A7S1CDE7-F1
#
_entry.id   AF-A0A7S1CDE7-F1
#
_cell.length_a   1.000
_cell.length_b   1.000
_cell.length_c   1.000
_cell.angle_alpha   90.00
_cell.angle_beta   90.00
_cell.angle_gamma   90.00
#
_symmetry.space_group_name_H-M   'P 1'
#
loop_
_entity.id
_entity.type
_entity.pdbx_description
1 polymer ?
#
loop_
_entity_poly.entity_id
_entity_poly.type
_entity_poly.pdbx_seq_one_letter_code
_entity_poly.pdbx_strand_id
1 'polypeptide(L)'
;NLRVIIADPVMMQDVLVHHHADFVKSAIGATLLGPLMGSGVLMAEGDEHARQRRLLNPAFQHEKLRAMLPIMTASAAEMTERWLARLSGGGSKGACEIDAAEEMSRLTLNIVGRAAFGTNIGGSAAEATRVYAALADVLELGTKLILSPAGLLPGG
;
A
#
# COMPACT_ATOMS: atom_id res chain seq x y z
N ASN A 1 -7.43 29.16 -7.45
CA ASN A 1 -6.54 27.99 -7.53
C ASN A 1 -6.86 27.19 -8.78
N LEU A 2 -6.04 27.35 -9.82
CA LEU A 2 -6.13 26.55 -11.05
C LEU A 2 -5.51 25.17 -10.75
N ARG A 3 -6.23 24.09 -11.05
CA ARG A 3 -5.69 22.73 -11.04
C ARG A 3 -5.58 22.26 -12.48
N VAL A 4 -4.46 21.62 -12.81
CA VAL A 4 -4.18 21.09 -14.16
C VAL A 4 -4.02 19.58 -14.02
N ILE A 5 -4.73 18.83 -14.87
CA ILE A 5 -4.60 17.37 -14.96
C ILE A 5 -3.66 17.07 -16.12
N ILE A 6 -2.55 16.39 -15.81
CA ILE A 6 -1.57 15.97 -16.81
C ILE A 6 -1.85 14.51 -17.15
N ALA A 7 -2.28 14.26 -18.38
CA ALA A 7 -2.54 12.93 -18.91
C ALA A 7 -1.57 12.54 -20.05
N ASP A 8 -0.70 13.46 -20.48
CA ASP A 8 0.29 13.23 -21.52
C ASP A 8 1.58 12.60 -20.93
N PRO A 9 2.09 11.47 -21.46
CA PRO A 9 3.27 10.80 -20.94
C PRO A 9 4.55 11.64 -20.93
N VAL A 10 4.75 12.51 -21.92
CA VAL A 10 5.95 13.36 -22.01
C VAL A 10 5.90 14.39 -20.89
N MET A 11 4.75 15.04 -20.71
CA MET A 11 4.54 15.98 -19.61
C MET A 11 4.61 15.30 -18.23
N MET A 12 4.12 14.05 -18.10
CA MET A 12 4.29 13.28 -16.86
C MET A 12 5.78 13.04 -16.56
N GLN A 13 6.58 12.70 -17.56
CA GLN A 13 8.02 12.51 -17.38
C GLN A 13 8.70 13.83 -16.99
N ASP A 14 8.31 14.94 -17.62
CA ASP A 14 8.81 16.27 -17.27
C ASP A 14 8.54 16.59 -15.80
N VAL A 15 7.33 16.34 -15.31
CA VAL A 15 6.95 16.61 -13.91
C VAL A 15 7.57 15.63 -12.93
N LEU A 16 7.52 14.32 -13.21
CA LEU A 16 7.88 13.28 -12.24
C LEU A 16 9.39 12.98 -12.21
N VAL A 17 10.14 13.39 -13.23
CA VAL A 17 11.58 13.07 -13.36
C VAL A 17 12.41 14.33 -13.53
N HIS A 18 12.19 15.09 -14.61
CA HIS A 18 13.10 16.18 -14.98
C HIS A 18 12.98 17.40 -14.07
N HIS A 19 11.75 17.78 -13.73
CA HIS A 19 11.41 18.95 -12.91
C HIS A 19 10.81 18.56 -11.56
N HIS A 20 11.04 17.33 -11.08
CA HIS A 20 10.42 16.82 -9.85
C HIS A 20 10.71 17.69 -8.61
N ALA A 21 11.81 18.46 -8.60
CA ALA A 21 12.14 19.38 -7.52
C ALA A 21 11.26 20.65 -7.49
N ASP A 22 10.59 20.97 -8.60
CA ASP A 22 9.68 22.12 -8.72
C ASP A 22 8.27 21.78 -8.21
N PHE A 23 7.99 20.51 -7.92
CA PHE A 23 6.70 20.01 -7.48
C PHE A 23 6.79 19.36 -6.10
N VAL A 24 5.73 19.53 -5.30
CA VAL A 24 5.58 18.87 -3.99
C VAL A 24 4.39 17.92 -4.02
N LYS A 25 4.36 16.93 -3.13
CA LYS A 25 3.21 16.03 -3.02
C LYS A 25 1.96 16.82 -2.62
N SER A 26 0.81 16.32 -3.06
CA SER A 26 -0.48 16.95 -2.75
C SER A 26 -0.69 17.06 -1.23
N ALA A 27 -1.09 18.26 -0.78
CA ALA A 27 -1.46 18.51 0.62
C ALA A 27 -2.57 17.58 1.11
N ILE A 28 -3.43 17.09 0.21
CA ILE A 28 -4.50 16.14 0.55
C ILE A 28 -3.91 14.82 1.08
N GLY A 29 -2.86 14.32 0.43
CA GLY A 29 -2.16 13.10 0.86
C GLY A 29 -1.47 13.31 2.21
N ALA A 30 -0.86 14.47 2.41
CA ALA A 30 -0.21 14.84 3.67
C ALA A 30 -1.21 14.95 4.84
N THR A 31 -2.39 15.55 4.62
CA THR A 31 -3.41 15.69 5.67
C THR A 31 -4.02 14.35 6.06
N LEU A 32 -4.25 13.45 5.10
CA LEU A 32 -4.86 12.14 5.36
C LEU A 32 -3.89 11.17 6.05
N LEU A 33 -2.66 11.08 5.54
CA LEU A 33 -1.70 10.08 5.99
C LEU A 33 -0.72 10.63 7.02
N GLY A 34 -0.60 11.95 7.17
CA GLY A 34 0.29 12.62 8.11
C GLY A 34 0.10 12.17 9.56
N PRO A 35 -1.13 12.08 10.10
CA PRO A 35 -1.36 11.58 11.46
C PRO A 35 -0.87 10.14 11.69
N LEU A 36 -0.88 9.30 10.64
CA LEU A 36 -0.46 7.89 10.71
C LEU A 36 1.05 7.72 10.45
N MET A 37 1.59 8.48 9.50
CA MET A 37 2.95 8.31 8.97
C MET A 37 3.97 9.27 9.59
N GLY A 38 3.52 10.31 10.30
CA GLY A 38 4.37 11.38 10.81
C GLY A 38 5.24 11.99 9.71
N SER A 39 6.47 12.36 10.04
CA SER A 39 7.48 12.86 9.09
C SER A 39 8.22 11.74 8.35
N GLY A 40 7.57 10.59 8.12
CA GLY A 40 8.17 9.44 7.42
C GLY A 40 8.42 9.70 5.93
N VAL A 41 9.08 8.75 5.26
CA VAL A 41 9.60 8.94 3.89
C VAL A 41 8.50 9.25 2.88
N LEU A 42 7.27 8.82 3.14
CA LEU A 42 6.13 9.15 2.29
C LEU A 42 5.72 10.64 2.38
N MET A 43 5.90 11.25 3.55
CA MET A 43 5.54 12.65 3.84
C MET A 43 6.70 13.62 3.68
N ALA A 44 7.94 13.16 3.82
CA ALA A 44 9.11 14.00 3.66
C ALA A 44 9.21 14.58 2.24
N GLU A 45 9.78 15.78 2.12
CA GLU A 45 10.06 16.45 0.85
C GLU A 45 11.54 16.88 0.75
N GLY A 46 11.99 17.15 -0.47
CA GLY A 46 13.32 17.68 -0.76
C GLY A 46 14.46 16.86 -0.12
N ASP A 47 15.39 17.56 0.53
CA ASP A 47 16.59 16.96 1.12
C ASP A 47 16.27 15.94 2.22
N GLU A 48 15.21 16.17 3.00
CA GLU A 48 14.81 15.24 4.06
C GLU A 48 14.31 13.92 3.45
N HIS A 49 13.52 14.00 2.39
CA HIS A 49 13.10 12.82 1.63
C HIS A 49 14.30 12.07 1.04
N ALA A 50 15.23 12.81 0.42
CA ALA A 50 16.44 12.23 -0.16
C ALA A 50 17.29 11.51 0.90
N ARG A 51 17.45 12.12 2.07
CA ARG A 51 18.17 11.55 3.22
C ARG A 51 17.50 10.26 3.70
N GLN A 52 16.19 10.27 3.93
CA GLN A 52 15.46 9.09 4.40
C GLN A 52 15.48 7.95 3.37
N ARG A 53 15.30 8.25 2.07
CA ARG A 53 15.42 7.24 1.01
C ARG A 53 16.82 6.62 0.95
N ARG A 54 17.87 7.43 1.08
CA ARG A 54 19.25 6.92 1.10
C ARG A 54 19.48 5.93 2.24
N LEU A 55 18.88 6.16 3.41
CA LEU A 55 18.96 5.25 4.55
C LEU A 55 18.17 3.95 4.32
N LEU A 56 17.04 4.00 3.61
CA LEU A 56 16.17 2.84 3.35
C LEU A 56 16.65 1.99 2.17
N ASN A 57 17.18 2.59 1.11
CA ASN A 57 17.55 1.91 -0.14
C ASN A 57 18.39 0.63 0.03
N PRO A 58 19.34 0.51 0.98
CA PRO A 58 20.09 -0.73 1.20
C PRO A 58 19.20 -1.96 1.48
N ALA A 59 18.05 -1.78 2.13
CA ALA A 59 17.10 -2.87 2.40
C ALA A 59 16.39 -3.38 1.13
N PHE A 60 16.42 -2.60 0.05
CA PHE A 60 15.76 -2.89 -1.24
C PHE A 60 16.76 -3.24 -2.34
N GLN A 61 18.00 -3.59 -1.99
CA GLN A 61 18.97 -4.11 -2.95
C GLN A 61 18.55 -5.50 -3.46
N HIS A 62 18.96 -5.84 -4.68
CA HIS A 62 18.58 -7.09 -5.36
C HIS A 62 18.76 -8.35 -4.51
N GLU A 63 19.86 -8.45 -3.77
CA GLU A 63 20.13 -9.60 -2.89
C GLU A 63 19.13 -9.67 -1.72
N LYS A 64 18.76 -8.52 -1.13
CA LYS A 64 17.77 -8.44 -0.06
C LYS A 64 16.37 -8.76 -0.57
N LEU A 65 16.02 -8.27 -1.76
CA LEU A 65 14.76 -8.63 -2.43
C LEU A 65 14.67 -10.14 -2.69
N ARG A 66 15.76 -10.77 -3.13
CA ARG A 66 15.80 -12.23 -3.32
C ARG A 66 15.54 -12.98 -2.02
N ALA A 67 16.04 -12.49 -0.89
CA ALA A 67 15.76 -13.06 0.42
C ALA A 67 14.30 -12.89 0.89
N MET A 68 13.53 -11.96 0.30
CA MET A 68 12.10 -11.80 0.57
C MET A 68 11.22 -12.77 -0.23
N LEU A 69 11.71 -13.33 -1.35
CA LEU A 69 10.93 -14.23 -2.21
C LEU A 69 10.34 -15.44 -1.45
N PRO A 70 11.10 -16.16 -0.58
CA PRO A 70 10.53 -17.28 0.18
C PRO A 70 9.37 -16.85 1.09
N ILE A 71 9.44 -15.65 1.66
CA ILE A 71 8.37 -15.08 2.51
C ILE A 71 7.11 -14.83 1.67
N MET A 72 7.27 -14.27 0.47
CA MET A 72 6.16 -14.02 -0.46
C MET A 72 5.50 -15.32 -0.89
N THR A 73 6.29 -16.33 -1.31
CA THR A 73 5.76 -17.61 -1.77
C THR A 73 5.09 -18.39 -0.65
N ALA A 74 5.65 -18.40 0.56
CA ALA A 74 5.03 -19.05 1.71
C ALA A 74 3.71 -18.38 2.09
N SER A 75 3.67 -17.03 2.11
CA SER A 75 2.44 -16.30 2.44
C SER A 75 1.33 -16.53 1.41
N ALA A 76 1.69 -16.64 0.13
CA ALA A 76 0.75 -16.98 -0.94
C ALA A 76 0.24 -18.43 -0.82
N ALA A 77 1.13 -19.38 -0.52
CA ALA A 77 0.75 -20.78 -0.31
C ALA A 77 -0.25 -20.93 0.86
N GLU A 78 0.03 -20.29 2.00
CA GLU A 78 -0.89 -20.27 3.15
C GLU A 78 -2.25 -19.66 2.82
N MET A 79 -2.31 -18.64 1.95
CA MET A 79 -3.57 -18.08 1.46
C MET A 79 -4.35 -19.10 0.62
N THR A 80 -3.68 -19.75 -0.32
CA THR A 80 -4.29 -20.79 -1.16
C THR A 80 -4.79 -21.96 -0.32
N GLU A 81 -4.03 -22.41 0.69
CA GLU A 81 -4.45 -23.46 1.62
C GLU A 81 -5.74 -23.09 2.36
N ARG A 82 -5.86 -21.83 2.84
CA ARG A 82 -7.10 -21.35 3.48
C ARG A 82 -8.29 -21.38 2.51
N TRP A 83 -8.10 -20.99 1.25
CA TRP A 83 -9.16 -21.05 0.25
C TRP A 83 -9.59 -22.50 -0.05
N LEU A 84 -8.62 -23.41 -0.20
CA LEU A 84 -8.89 -24.84 -0.40
C LEU A 84 -9.62 -25.48 0.78
N ALA A 85 -9.28 -25.10 2.01
CA ALA A 85 -9.98 -25.54 3.20
C ALA A 85 -11.45 -25.05 3.22
N ARG A 86 -11.70 -23.79 2.85
CA ARG A 86 -13.06 -23.23 2.73
C ARG A 86 -13.89 -23.95 1.65
N LEU A 87 -13.27 -24.27 0.52
CA LEU A 87 -13.88 -25.05 -0.57
C LEU A 87 -14.28 -26.46 -0.11
N SER A 88 -13.48 -27.08 0.75
CA SER A 88 -13.68 -28.46 1.22
C SER A 88 -14.71 -28.56 2.37
N GLY A 89 -14.90 -27.49 3.14
CA GLY A 89 -15.74 -27.48 4.35
C GLY A 89 -17.18 -26.97 4.18
N GLY A 90 -17.55 -26.43 3.02
CA GLY A 90 -18.87 -25.84 2.76
C GLY A 90 -19.78 -26.72 1.90
N GLY A 91 -20.98 -27.06 2.38
CA GLY A 91 -21.96 -27.92 1.70
C GLY A 91 -22.57 -27.39 0.39
N SER A 92 -21.95 -26.42 -0.28
CA SER A 92 -22.40 -25.84 -1.55
C SER A 92 -21.45 -26.21 -2.69
N LYS A 93 -21.86 -27.17 -3.52
CA LYS A 93 -21.47 -27.42 -4.93
C LYS A 93 -20.02 -27.07 -5.37
N GLY A 94 -19.00 -27.32 -4.54
CA GLY A 94 -17.58 -27.20 -4.94
C GLY A 94 -17.11 -25.79 -5.34
N ALA A 95 -17.80 -24.73 -4.90
CA ALA A 95 -17.44 -23.35 -5.21
C ALA A 95 -17.49 -22.46 -3.96
N CYS A 96 -16.53 -21.55 -3.84
CA CYS A 96 -16.42 -20.57 -2.76
C CYS A 96 -16.22 -19.18 -3.38
N GLU A 97 -17.07 -18.24 -3.01
CA GLU A 97 -16.87 -16.83 -3.33
C GLU A 97 -15.85 -16.22 -2.36
N ILE A 98 -15.00 -15.34 -2.88
CA ILE A 98 -13.98 -14.62 -2.11
C ILE A 98 -14.02 -13.14 -2.47
N ASP A 99 -13.71 -12.29 -1.50
CA ASP A 99 -13.39 -10.89 -1.75
C ASP A 99 -11.91 -10.77 -2.11
N ALA A 100 -11.61 -10.54 -3.39
CA ALA A 100 -10.24 -10.45 -3.86
C ALA A 100 -9.49 -9.23 -3.28
N ALA A 101 -10.17 -8.12 -3.02
CA ALA A 101 -9.54 -6.91 -2.48
C ALA A 101 -9.14 -7.12 -1.01
N GLU A 102 -10.01 -7.75 -0.22
CA GLU A 102 -9.71 -8.13 1.16
C GLU A 102 -8.54 -9.12 1.22
N GLU A 103 -8.58 -10.17 0.40
CA GLU A 103 -7.53 -11.20 0.41
C GLU A 103 -6.17 -10.67 -0.07
N MET A 104 -6.14 -9.79 -1.09
CA MET A 104 -4.88 -9.15 -1.53
C MET A 104 -4.34 -8.19 -0.46
N SER A 105 -5.20 -7.45 0.23
CA SER A 105 -4.80 -6.58 1.34
C SER A 105 -4.22 -7.39 2.50
N ARG A 106 -4.88 -8.51 2.85
CA ARG A 106 -4.39 -9.45 3.87
C ARG A 106 -3.06 -10.09 3.48
N LEU A 107 -2.92 -10.54 2.24
CA LEU A 107 -1.69 -11.16 1.73
C LEU A 107 -0.52 -10.17 1.77
N THR A 108 -0.69 -8.98 1.19
CA THR A 108 0.38 -7.98 1.09
C THR A 108 0.84 -7.49 2.46
N LEU A 109 -0.10 -7.25 3.38
CA LEU A 109 0.26 -6.84 4.74
C LEU A 109 0.92 -7.99 5.53
N ASN A 110 0.52 -9.26 5.35
CA ASN A 110 1.24 -10.39 5.95
C ASN A 110 2.68 -10.49 5.42
N ILE A 111 2.88 -10.31 4.10
CA ILE A 111 4.21 -10.30 3.48
C ILE A 111 5.07 -9.18 4.07
N VAL A 112 4.54 -7.95 4.14
CA VAL A 112 5.28 -6.80 4.71
C VAL A 112 5.56 -7.02 6.19
N GLY A 113 4.59 -7.53 6.96
CA GLY A 113 4.76 -7.90 8.37
C GLY A 113 5.95 -8.82 8.59
N ARG A 114 6.03 -9.89 7.81
CA ARG A 114 7.10 -10.88 7.89
C ARG A 114 8.44 -10.35 7.37
N ALA A 115 8.43 -9.67 6.22
CA ALA A 115 9.64 -9.20 5.56
C ALA A 115 10.31 -8.01 6.27
N ALA A 116 9.50 -7.08 6.79
CA ALA A 116 10.02 -5.86 7.42
C ALA A 116 10.22 -6.01 8.94
N PHE A 117 9.36 -6.76 9.62
CA PHE A 117 9.35 -6.82 11.09
C PHE A 117 9.62 -8.21 11.67
N GLY A 118 9.74 -9.24 10.83
CA GLY A 118 9.87 -10.62 11.29
C GLY A 118 8.62 -11.14 12.01
N THR A 119 7.49 -10.43 11.90
CA THR A 119 6.26 -10.77 12.60
C THR A 119 5.28 -11.46 11.66
N ASN A 120 4.62 -12.51 12.16
CA ASN A 120 3.47 -13.06 11.47
C ASN A 120 2.22 -12.31 11.93
N ILE A 121 1.85 -11.24 11.22
CA ILE A 121 0.62 -10.49 11.51
C ILE A 121 -0.59 -11.43 11.41
N GLY A 122 -0.55 -12.48 10.59
CA GLY A 122 -1.60 -13.50 10.51
C GLY A 122 -1.71 -14.49 11.70
N GLY A 123 -0.84 -14.42 12.71
CA GLY A 123 -0.77 -15.42 13.80
C GLY A 123 -1.81 -15.26 14.92
N SER A 124 -2.24 -14.02 15.21
CA SER A 124 -3.36 -13.73 16.14
C SER A 124 -4.52 -13.18 15.32
N ALA A 125 -5.52 -14.03 15.04
CA ALA A 125 -6.60 -13.69 14.13
C ALA A 125 -7.29 -12.35 14.45
N ALA A 126 -7.41 -11.99 15.73
CA ALA A 126 -8.06 -10.75 16.16
C ALA A 126 -7.19 -9.49 15.96
N GLU A 127 -5.89 -9.56 16.22
CA GLU A 127 -4.98 -8.42 16.00
C GLU A 127 -4.71 -8.20 14.52
N ALA A 128 -4.50 -9.28 13.78
CA ALA A 128 -4.37 -9.26 12.33
C ALA A 128 -5.56 -8.53 11.70
N THR A 129 -6.78 -8.97 12.07
CA THR A 129 -8.03 -8.44 11.52
C THR A 129 -8.21 -6.96 11.83
N ARG A 130 -7.82 -6.49 13.03
CA ARG A 130 -7.87 -5.06 13.37
C ARG A 130 -6.92 -4.23 12.52
N VAL A 131 -5.68 -4.68 12.32
CA VAL A 131 -4.73 -3.97 11.46
C VAL A 131 -5.18 -4.02 9.99
N TYR A 132 -5.70 -5.15 9.52
CA TYR A 132 -6.23 -5.29 8.16
C TYR A 132 -7.42 -4.35 7.92
N ALA A 133 -8.39 -4.29 8.84
CA ALA A 133 -9.55 -3.41 8.74
C ALA A 133 -9.13 -1.92 8.73
N ALA A 134 -8.25 -1.52 9.65
CA ALA A 134 -7.77 -0.15 9.71
C ALA A 134 -7.02 0.28 8.43
N LEU A 135 -6.22 -0.62 7.84
CA LEU A 135 -5.55 -0.34 6.57
C LEU A 135 -6.55 -0.23 5.41
N ALA A 136 -7.53 -1.13 5.35
CA ALA A 136 -8.59 -1.09 4.33
C ALA A 136 -9.37 0.22 4.40
N ASP A 137 -9.76 0.66 5.60
CA ASP A 137 -10.47 1.92 5.81
C ASP A 137 -9.64 3.14 5.32
N VAL A 138 -8.35 3.18 5.62
CA VAL A 138 -7.44 4.26 5.17
C VAL A 138 -7.31 4.28 3.65
N LEU A 139 -7.16 3.10 3.02
CA LEU A 139 -7.03 2.99 1.56
C LEU A 139 -8.35 3.35 0.86
N GLU A 140 -9.48 2.93 1.40
CA GLU A 140 -10.80 3.25 0.86
C GLU A 140 -11.10 4.75 0.97
N LEU A 141 -10.81 5.37 2.13
CA LEU A 141 -10.94 6.81 2.33
C LEU A 141 -10.02 7.60 1.37
N GLY A 142 -8.77 7.20 1.22
CA GLY A 142 -7.83 7.81 0.29
C GLY A 142 -8.30 7.72 -1.16
N THR A 143 -8.78 6.54 -1.57
CA THR A 143 -9.30 6.30 -2.93
C THR A 143 -10.53 7.13 -3.22
N LYS A 144 -11.51 7.16 -2.30
CA LYS A 144 -12.71 8.00 -2.41
C LYS A 144 -12.33 9.46 -2.50
N LEU A 145 -11.37 9.94 -1.71
CA LEU A 145 -11.01 11.35 -1.72
C LEU A 145 -10.28 11.74 -3.01
N ILE A 146 -9.30 10.95 -3.46
CA ILE A 146 -8.53 11.19 -4.71
C ILE A 146 -9.45 11.16 -5.94
N LEU A 147 -10.40 10.23 -5.99
CA LEU A 147 -11.29 10.03 -7.14
C LEU A 147 -12.60 10.82 -7.03
N SER A 148 -12.89 11.44 -5.88
CA SER A 148 -14.12 12.23 -5.72
C SER A 148 -14.07 13.53 -6.54
N PRO A 149 -15.23 14.02 -7.02
CA PRO A 149 -15.34 15.34 -7.63
C PRO A 149 -14.83 16.47 -6.70
N ALA A 150 -15.03 16.35 -5.38
CA ALA A 150 -14.52 17.33 -4.40
C ALA A 150 -12.98 17.28 -4.25
N GLY A 151 -12.37 16.10 -4.42
CA GLY A 151 -10.92 15.95 -4.49
C GLY A 151 -10.31 16.43 -5.81
N LEU A 152 -11.11 16.48 -6.89
CA LEU A 152 -10.69 16.89 -8.24
C LEU A 152 -11.01 18.37 -8.55
N LEU A 153 -12.06 18.96 -7.97
CA LEU A 153 -12.53 20.33 -8.24
C LEU A 153 -12.12 21.33 -7.14
N PRO A 154 -11.98 22.64 -7.44
CA PRO A 154 -11.62 23.63 -6.44
C PRO A 154 -12.84 24.06 -5.60
N GLY A 155 -12.76 23.96 -4.27
CA GLY A 155 -13.67 24.66 -3.35
C GLY A 155 -14.43 23.84 -2.30
N GLY A 156 -13.85 22.77 -1.77
CA GLY A 156 -14.28 22.19 -0.49
C GLY A 156 -13.48 22.76 0.67
#